data_AF-A0A1I3CJ78-F1
#
_entry.id   AF-A0A1I3CJ78-F1
#
_cell.length_a   1.000
_cell.length_b   1.000
_cell.length_c   1.000
_cell.angle_alpha   90.00
_cell.angle_beta   90.00
_cell.angle_gamma   90.00
#
_symmetry.space_group_name_H-M   'P 1'
#
loop_
_entity.id
_entity.type
_entity.pdbx_description
1 polymer ?
#
loop_
_entity_poly.entity_id
_entity_poly.type
_entity_poly.pdbx_seq_one_letter_code
_entity_poly.pdbx_strand_id
1 'polypeptide(L)'
;MNQRIKRTQRDYTLAFKQTVVDQVERGEMTYKQAQARYGIQGRSTVLQWLRRYGHQDWRPGATERAARRPVMPKSPPTPEQRIKELEEKLRLAEQKA
;
A
#
# COMPACT_ATOMS: atom_id res chain seq x y z
N MET A 1 -38.65 4.69 18.89
CA MET A 1 -37.74 5.81 18.59
C MET A 1 -36.30 5.33 18.72
N ASN A 2 -35.62 5.00 17.62
CA ASN A 2 -34.22 4.58 17.70
C ASN A 2 -33.36 5.83 17.89
N GLN A 3 -32.97 6.11 19.13
CA GLN A 3 -32.00 7.17 19.41
C GLN A 3 -30.70 6.83 18.67
N ARG A 4 -30.39 7.60 17.62
CA ARG A 4 -29.10 7.51 16.94
C ARG A 4 -28.03 8.01 17.90
N ILE A 5 -27.38 7.09 18.61
CA ILE A 5 -26.21 7.39 19.43
C ILE A 5 -25.16 7.99 18.51
N LYS A 6 -24.78 9.25 18.77
CA LYS A 6 -23.79 9.98 17.99
C LYS A 6 -22.41 9.54 18.45
N ARG A 7 -21.69 8.80 17.60
CA ARG A 7 -20.28 8.45 17.77
C ARG A 7 -19.42 9.58 17.21
N THR A 8 -18.54 10.07 18.06
CA THR A 8 -17.53 11.07 17.77
C THR A 8 -16.18 10.40 17.51
N GLN A 9 -15.21 11.16 17.02
CA GLN A 9 -13.87 10.66 16.70
C GLN A 9 -13.10 10.11 17.93
N ARG A 10 -13.53 10.48 19.15
CA ARG A 10 -13.01 10.00 20.44
C ARG A 10 -13.51 8.60 20.83
N ASP A 11 -14.64 8.17 20.29
CA ASP A 11 -15.24 6.86 20.59
C ASP A 11 -14.54 5.71 19.86
N TYR A 12 -13.63 6.03 18.94
CA TYR A 12 -12.82 5.04 18.22
C TYR A 12 -11.42 4.99 18.81
N THR A 13 -11.10 3.87 19.46
CA THR A 13 -9.76 3.60 19.99
C THR A 13 -8.72 3.57 18.87
N LEU A 14 -7.45 3.84 19.20
CA LEU A 14 -6.37 3.80 18.21
C LEU A 14 -6.23 2.41 17.58
N ALA A 15 -6.25 1.36 18.42
CA ALA A 15 -6.20 -0.03 17.96
C ALA A 15 -7.31 -0.35 16.95
N PHE A 16 -8.54 0.08 17.23
CA PHE A 16 -9.65 -0.09 16.30
C PHE A 16 -9.40 0.60 14.95
N LYS A 17 -8.88 1.84 14.97
CA LYS A 17 -8.53 2.57 13.74
C LYS A 17 -7.46 1.84 12.94
N GLN A 18 -6.44 1.30 13.61
CA GLN A 18 -5.36 0.54 13.00
C GLN A 18 -5.89 -0.72 12.30
N THR A 19 -6.71 -1.52 13.00
CA THR A 19 -7.31 -2.73 12.44
C THR A 19 -8.16 -2.45 11.19
N VAL A 20 -8.96 -1.38 11.22
CA VAL A 20 -9.77 -0.98 10.06
C VAL A 20 -8.89 -0.55 8.89
N VAL A 21 -7.81 0.18 9.16
CA VAL A 21 -6.84 0.60 8.13
C VAL A 21 -6.14 -0.62 7.52
N ASP A 22 -5.62 -1.52 8.35
CA ASP A 22 -4.89 -2.72 7.89
C ASP A 22 -5.75 -3.61 6.98
N GLN A 23 -7.02 -3.84 7.34
CA GLN A 23 -7.94 -4.64 6.52
C GLN A 23 -8.22 -3.99 5.16
N VAL A 24 -8.29 -2.65 5.12
CA VAL A 24 -8.50 -1.92 3.87
C VAL A 24 -7.24 -1.91 3.02
N GLU A 25 -6.05 -1.75 3.61
CA GLU A 25 -4.77 -1.80 2.89
C GLU A 25 -4.43 -3.20 2.38
N ARG A 26 -4.83 -4.26 3.10
CA ARG A 26 -4.76 -5.65 2.62
C ARG A 26 -5.72 -5.96 1.48
N GLY A 27 -6.63 -5.05 1.15
CA GLY A 27 -7.63 -5.23 0.10
C GLY A 27 -8.78 -6.16 0.49
N GLU A 28 -8.93 -6.51 1.77
CA GLU A 28 -10.01 -7.38 2.25
C GLU A 28 -11.38 -6.69 2.18
N MET A 29 -11.38 -5.37 2.30
CA MET A 29 -12.57 -4.55 2.12
C MET A 29 -12.23 -3.14 1.65
N THR A 30 -13.14 -2.53 0.91
CA THR A 30 -13.05 -1.11 0.57
C THR A 30 -13.41 -0.25 1.79
N TYR A 31 -12.95 1.00 1.80
CA TYR A 31 -13.31 1.96 2.85
C TYR A 31 -14.84 2.13 3.02
N LYS A 32 -15.63 1.99 1.94
CA LYS A 32 -17.10 2.03 1.98
C LYS A 32 -17.69 0.81 2.69
N GLN A 33 -17.15 -0.36 2.42
CA GLN A 33 -17.55 -1.61 3.09
C GLN A 33 -17.16 -1.58 4.57
N ALA A 34 -15.95 -1.09 4.90
CA ALA A 34 -15.53 -0.88 6.29
C ALA A 34 -16.49 0.05 7.03
N GLN A 35 -16.90 1.16 6.40
CA GLN A 35 -17.86 2.10 6.99
C GLN A 35 -19.19 1.41 7.35
N ALA A 36 -19.76 0.64 6.42
CA ALA A 36 -21.02 -0.06 6.64
C ALA A 36 -20.89 -1.16 7.69
N ARG A 37 -19.85 -1.99 7.58
CA ARG A 37 -19.60 -3.15 8.46
C ARG A 37 -19.38 -2.74 9.91
N TYR A 38 -18.65 -1.65 10.13
CA TYR A 38 -18.32 -1.17 11.47
C TYR A 38 -19.25 -0.08 12.01
N GLY A 39 -20.31 0.28 11.25
CA GLY A 39 -21.27 1.29 11.67
C GLY A 39 -20.67 2.69 11.84
N ILE A 40 -19.66 3.03 11.03
CA ILE A 40 -18.97 4.31 11.11
C ILE A 40 -19.87 5.39 10.50
N GLN A 41 -20.28 6.35 11.32
CA GLN A 41 -21.27 7.36 10.92
C GLN A 41 -20.76 8.38 9.90
N GLY A 42 -19.46 8.70 9.90
CA GLY A 42 -18.89 9.67 8.98
C GLY A 42 -18.45 9.05 7.66
N ARG A 43 -18.99 9.55 6.54
CA ARG A 43 -18.64 9.10 5.17
C ARG A 43 -17.15 9.18 4.84
N SER A 44 -16.45 10.16 5.43
CA SER A 44 -15.02 10.39 5.20
C SER A 44 -14.12 9.90 6.33
N THR A 45 -14.70 9.36 7.41
CA THR A 45 -13.92 9.01 8.62
C THR A 45 -12.89 7.93 8.33
N VAL A 46 -13.25 6.87 7.60
CA VAL A 46 -12.31 5.82 7.20
C VAL A 46 -11.22 6.39 6.28
N LEU A 47 -11.58 7.27 5.33
CA LEU A 47 -10.61 7.93 4.44
C LEU A 47 -9.64 8.87 5.20
N GLN A 48 -10.07 9.46 6.30
CA GLN A 48 -9.20 10.24 7.18
C GLN A 48 -8.25 9.35 7.96
N TRP A 49 -8.70 8.17 8.41
CA TRP A 49 -7.83 7.21 9.09
C TRP A 49 -6.79 6.64 8.14
N LEU A 50 -7.16 6.27 6.92
CA LEU A 50 -6.20 5.84 5.89
C LEU A 50 -5.13 6.91 5.62
N ARG A 51 -5.52 8.19 5.55
CA ARG A 51 -4.56 9.29 5.36
C ARG A 51 -3.61 9.52 6.53
N ARG A 52 -4.06 9.23 7.75
CA ARG A 52 -3.31 9.54 8.98
C ARG A 52 -2.50 8.35 9.50
N TYR A 53 -3.01 7.15 9.31
CA TYR A 53 -2.48 5.91 9.88
C TYR A 53 -2.17 4.85 8.83
N GLY A 54 -2.55 5.05 7.57
CA GLY A 54 -2.19 4.15 6.47
C GLY A 54 -0.74 4.32 6.04
N HIS A 55 -0.18 3.25 5.51
CA HIS A 55 1.17 3.21 4.94
C HIS A 55 1.23 3.76 3.52
N GLN A 56 0.10 3.78 2.82
CA GLN A 56 0.05 4.31 1.47
C GLN A 56 0.11 5.85 1.50
N ASP A 57 1.04 6.45 0.76
CA ASP A 57 1.09 7.90 0.61
C ASP A 57 -0.20 8.37 -0.08
N TRP A 58 -1.13 8.97 0.68
CA TRP A 58 -2.41 9.49 0.16
C TRP A 58 -2.37 11.00 -0.08
N ARG A 59 -1.17 11.61 -0.15
CA ARG A 59 -1.00 13.04 -0.44
C ARG A 59 -1.63 13.38 -1.80
N PRO A 60 -2.21 14.58 -1.99
CA PRO A 60 -2.66 15.02 -3.32
C PRO A 60 -1.53 14.82 -4.33
N GLY A 61 -1.79 14.02 -5.37
CA GLY A 61 -0.79 13.66 -6.37
C GLY A 61 0.04 12.40 -6.05
N ALA A 62 -0.25 11.62 -5.01
CA ALA A 62 0.44 10.35 -4.77
C ALA A 62 -0.14 9.19 -5.59
N THR A 63 -1.46 9.17 -5.83
CA THR A 63 -2.08 8.30 -6.84
C THR A 63 -1.77 8.76 -8.26
N GLU A 64 -1.67 10.08 -8.52
CA GLU A 64 -1.14 10.56 -9.80
C GLU A 64 0.36 10.27 -9.94
N ARG A 65 1.18 10.31 -8.87
CA ARG A 65 2.57 9.86 -8.93
C ARG A 65 2.70 8.34 -9.05
N ALA A 66 1.74 7.55 -8.55
CA ALA A 66 1.71 6.11 -8.75
C ALA A 66 1.30 5.75 -10.20
N ALA A 67 0.35 6.48 -10.79
CA ALA A 67 -0.07 6.33 -12.18
C ALA A 67 0.87 7.01 -13.20
N ARG A 68 1.61 8.05 -12.77
CA ARG A 68 2.65 8.77 -13.54
C ARG A 68 4.06 8.46 -13.03
N ARG A 69 4.29 7.30 -12.40
CA ARG A 69 5.67 6.80 -12.37
C ARG A 69 6.01 6.56 -13.84
N PRO A 70 7.03 7.21 -14.44
CA PRO A 70 7.60 6.60 -15.62
C PRO A 70 7.95 5.17 -15.18
N VAL A 71 7.47 4.18 -15.93
CA VAL A 71 8.04 2.84 -15.85
C VAL A 71 9.52 3.06 -16.17
N MET A 72 10.34 3.21 -15.13
CA MET A 72 11.77 3.28 -15.36
C MET A 72 12.12 1.93 -16.01
N PRO A 73 12.83 1.90 -17.14
CA PRO A 73 13.41 0.64 -17.59
C PRO A 73 14.20 0.08 -16.40
N LYS A 74 14.03 -1.22 -16.13
CA LYS A 74 14.70 -1.95 -15.06
C LYS A 74 16.14 -1.43 -14.95
N SER A 75 16.55 -1.04 -13.75
CA SER A 75 17.89 -0.54 -13.46
C SER A 75 18.95 -1.37 -14.20
N PRO A 76 20.06 -0.76 -14.66
CA PRO A 76 21.13 -1.54 -15.27
C PRO A 76 21.52 -2.68 -14.32
N PRO A 77 21.82 -3.88 -14.86
CA PRO A 77 22.10 -5.05 -14.06
C PRO A 77 23.17 -4.71 -13.01
N THR A 78 22.93 -5.16 -11.79
CA THR A 78 23.87 -4.99 -10.68
C THR A 78 25.26 -5.50 -11.11
N PRO A 79 26.35 -4.90 -10.63
CA PRO A 79 27.70 -5.32 -11.01
C PRO A 79 27.93 -6.83 -10.77
N GLU A 80 27.30 -7.40 -9.73
CA GLU A 80 27.34 -8.84 -9.43
C GLU A 80 26.69 -9.71 -10.52
N GLN A 81 25.58 -9.25 -11.12
CA GLN A 81 24.93 -9.96 -12.22
C GLN A 81 25.78 -9.96 -13.48
N ARG A 82 26.52 -8.88 -13.75
CA ARG A 82 27.47 -8.81 -14.87
C ARG A 82 28.66 -9.72 -14.64
N ILE A 83 29.20 -9.76 -13.43
CA ILE A 83 30.32 -10.64 -13.07
C ILE A 83 29.95 -12.10 -13.32
N LYS A 84 28.78 -12.53 -12.82
CA LYS A 84 28.30 -13.91 -13.00
C LYS A 84 28.15 -14.31 -14.47
N GLU A 85 27.62 -13.43 -15.31
CA GLU A 85 27.47 -13.69 -16.75
C GLU A 85 28.83 -13.81 -17.46
N LEU A 86 29.80 -12.96 -17.08
CA LEU A 86 31.15 -12.98 -17.65
C LEU A 86 31.93 -14.23 -17.24
N GLU A 87 31.80 -14.66 -15.98
CA GLU A 87 32.40 -15.91 -15.49
C GLU A 87 31.83 -17.14 -16.22
N GLU A 88 30.53 -17.14 -16.51
CA GLU A 88 29.89 -18.22 -17.26
C GLU A 88 30.40 -18.28 -18.72
N LYS A 89 30.57 -17.12 -19.36
CA LYS A 89 31.17 -17.02 -20.70
C LYS A 89 32.61 -17.51 -20.73
N LEU A 90 33.41 -17.19 -19.71
CA LEU A 90 34.78 -17.69 -19.58
C LEU A 90 34.80 -19.22 -19.45
N ARG A 91 33.98 -19.81 -18.58
CA ARG A 91 33.88 -21.28 -18.46
C ARG A 91 33.47 -21.96 -19.76
N LEU A 92 32.54 -21.37 -20.51
CA LEU A 92 32.08 -21.95 -21.78
C LEU A 92 33.16 -21.85 -22.87
N ALA A 93 33.92 -20.76 -22.89
CA ALA A 93 35.06 -20.61 -23.80
C ALA A 93 36.20 -21.58 -23.45
N GLU A 94 36.48 -21.78 -22.16
CA GLU A 94 37.49 -22.73 -21.68
C GLU A 94 37.09 -24.19 -21.92
N GLN A 95 35.80 -24.54 -21.80
CA GLN A 95 35.32 -25.89 -22.11
C GLN A 95 35.25 -26.21 -23.61
N LYS A 96 35.28 -25.19 -24.48
CA LYS A 96 35.19 -25.34 -25.93
C LYS A 96 36.57 -25.29 -26.62
N ALA A 97 37.65 -25.15 -25.86
CA ALA A 97 39.03 -25.29 -26.30
C ALA A 97 39.56 -26.70 -25.97
#